data_AF-A0A925LIN1-F1
#
_entry.id   AF-A0A925LIN1-F1
#
_cell.length_a   1.000
_cell.length_b   1.000
_cell.length_c   1.000
_cell.angle_alpha   90.00
_cell.angle_beta   90.00
_cell.angle_gamma   90.00
#
_symmetry.space_group_name_H-M   'P 1'
#
loop_
_entity.id
_entity.type
_entity.pdbx_description
1 polymer ?
#
loop_
_entity_poly.entity_id
_entity_poly.type
_entity_poly.pdbx_seq_one_letter_code
_entity_poly.pdbx_strand_id
1 'polypeptide(L)'
;YLFSAVEVNEHWNNRTQFSMKVAGKLNDRQVLGEASVWAGDIELNGGTTLLTFNDSDYAGQPVITEKQTGEGTAIYAAAVGLDDTLMELLFDYSLGKAGIAFNKGVPEHVEVIRRGNYTFVINHLNEAVKVQLEGQYKAILGEISHKDVELKPYGVVILERLLR
;
A
#
# COMPACT_ATOMS: atom_id res chain seq x y z
N TYR A 1 2.23 15.94 23.36
CA TYR A 1 1.20 14.89 23.51
C TYR A 1 0.17 14.97 22.39
N LEU A 2 0.56 14.92 21.10
CA LEU A 2 -0.33 15.25 19.97
C LEU A 2 -0.28 14.24 18.80
N PHE A 3 0.32 13.06 18.97
CA PHE A 3 0.50 12.11 17.86
C PHE A 3 0.09 10.66 18.14
N SER A 4 -0.19 10.25 19.38
CA SER A 4 -0.61 8.87 19.63
C SER A 4 -2.12 8.75 19.46
N ALA A 5 -2.54 8.16 18.33
CA ALA A 5 -3.92 7.74 18.10
C ALA A 5 -4.35 6.59 19.03
N VAL A 6 -3.39 5.98 19.71
CA VAL A 6 -3.50 4.70 20.39
C VAL A 6 -2.58 4.67 21.63
N GLU A 7 -3.04 4.06 22.72
CA GLU A 7 -2.19 3.55 23.80
C GLU A 7 -1.93 2.05 23.57
N VAL A 8 -0.66 1.64 23.55
CA VAL A 8 -0.25 0.26 23.20
C VAL A 8 0.16 -0.49 24.46
N ASN A 9 -0.53 -1.59 24.75
CA ASN A 9 -0.09 -2.58 25.72
C ASN A 9 0.58 -3.75 24.97
N GLU A 10 1.91 -3.88 25.14
CA GLU A 10 2.67 -4.93 24.44
C GLU A 10 2.55 -6.28 25.16
N HIS A 11 1.98 -7.27 24.46
CA HIS A 11 2.04 -8.67 24.86
C HIS A 11 2.80 -9.50 23.82
N TRP A 12 3.98 -10.00 24.19
CA TRP A 12 4.80 -10.87 23.35
C TRP A 12 4.35 -12.34 23.50
N ASN A 13 3.91 -12.98 22.41
CA ASN A 13 3.49 -14.39 22.41
C ASN A 13 4.49 -15.27 21.62
N ASN A 14 5.16 -16.19 22.30
CA ASN A 14 6.22 -17.07 21.74
C ASN A 14 5.67 -18.29 20.96
N ARG A 15 4.47 -18.21 20.36
CA ARG A 15 3.86 -19.35 19.66
C ARG A 15 4.36 -19.47 18.22
N THR A 16 4.75 -20.67 17.85
CA THR A 16 5.37 -21.06 16.56
C THR A 16 4.41 -20.98 15.35
N GLN A 17 3.16 -20.55 15.56
CA GLN A 17 2.18 -20.28 14.50
C GLN A 17 1.21 -19.20 14.99
N PHE A 18 1.39 -17.97 14.52
CA PHE A 18 0.53 -16.83 14.81
C PHE A 18 -0.19 -16.48 13.50
N SER A 19 -1.51 -16.64 13.46
CA SER A 19 -2.36 -16.04 12.43
C SER A 19 -3.66 -15.61 13.10
N MET A 20 -4.05 -14.36 12.89
CA MET A 20 -5.30 -13.80 13.38
C MET A 20 -6.08 -13.22 12.22
N LYS A 21 -7.37 -13.53 12.16
CA LYS A 21 -8.24 -13.00 11.12
C LYS A 21 -8.60 -11.56 11.43
N VAL A 22 -8.56 -10.73 10.40
CA VAL A 22 -8.89 -9.32 10.44
C VAL A 22 -10.11 -9.10 9.56
N ALA A 23 -11.08 -8.32 10.04
CA ALA A 23 -12.29 -8.03 9.31
C ALA A 23 -12.80 -6.62 9.59
N GLY A 24 -13.49 -6.03 8.63
CA GLY A 24 -14.17 -4.75 8.80
C GLY A 24 -14.41 -4.07 7.46
N LYS A 25 -14.33 -2.74 7.42
CA LYS A 25 -14.60 -1.98 6.21
C LYS A 25 -13.55 -0.93 5.95
N LEU A 26 -13.18 -0.79 4.68
CA LEU A 26 -12.46 0.36 4.15
C LEU A 26 -13.39 1.08 3.19
N ASN A 27 -13.76 2.32 3.52
CA ASN A 27 -14.95 2.98 2.97
C ASN A 27 -16.20 2.09 3.18
N ASP A 28 -16.93 1.78 2.11
CA ASP A 28 -18.11 0.90 2.14
C ASP A 28 -17.80 -0.56 1.74
N ARG A 29 -16.53 -0.89 1.46
CA ARG A 29 -16.13 -2.22 1.02
C ARG A 29 -15.80 -3.09 2.23
N GLN A 30 -16.44 -4.25 2.31
CA GLN A 30 -16.06 -5.28 3.28
C GLN A 30 -14.66 -5.80 2.95
N VAL A 31 -13.82 -5.87 3.97
CA VAL A 31 -12.45 -6.37 3.89
C VAL A 31 -12.29 -7.52 4.88
N LEU A 32 -11.57 -8.54 4.43
CA LEU A 32 -11.11 -9.66 5.23
C LEU A 32 -9.62 -9.82 4.95
N GLY A 33 -8.86 -10.26 5.94
CA GLY A 33 -7.45 -10.58 5.82
C GLY A 33 -6.94 -11.30 7.06
N GLU A 34 -5.62 -11.43 7.14
CA GLU A 34 -4.92 -12.08 8.24
C GLU A 34 -3.67 -11.30 8.64
N ALA A 35 -3.30 -11.39 9.91
CA ALA A 35 -2.06 -10.89 10.48
C ALA A 35 -1.25 -12.05 11.06
N SER A 36 0.06 -12.12 10.75
CA SER A 36 0.86 -13.34 10.99
C SER A 36 2.14 -13.15 11.80
N VAL A 37 2.51 -11.92 12.18
CA VAL A 37 3.75 -11.65 12.92
C VAL A 37 3.50 -11.07 14.32
N TRP A 38 2.60 -10.10 14.44
CA TRP A 38 2.33 -9.44 15.72
C TRP A 38 0.89 -8.88 15.75
N ALA A 39 0.30 -8.83 16.95
CA ALA A 39 -0.92 -8.08 17.25
C ALA A 39 -0.69 -7.24 18.51
N GLY A 40 -1.16 -6.00 18.46
CA GLY A 40 -1.21 -5.11 19.60
C GLY A 40 -2.57 -5.14 20.29
N ASP A 41 -2.58 -5.09 21.61
CA ASP A 41 -3.75 -4.70 22.38
C ASP A 41 -3.76 -3.18 22.50
N ILE A 42 -4.81 -2.54 21.98
CA ILE A 42 -4.83 -1.10 21.78
C ILE A 42 -6.14 -0.46 22.21
N GLU A 43 -6.04 0.66 22.91
CA GLU A 43 -7.20 1.51 23.22
C GLU A 43 -7.23 2.73 22.31
N LEU A 44 -8.41 3.03 21.75
CA LEU A 44 -8.60 4.23 20.93
C LEU A 44 -8.65 5.48 21.82
N ASN A 45 -7.78 6.45 21.51
CA ASN A 45 -7.89 7.81 22.05
C ASN A 45 -8.45 8.75 20.98
N GLY A 46 -9.75 8.61 20.73
CA GLY A 46 -10.46 9.21 19.60
C GLY A 46 -10.18 8.49 18.27
N GLY A 47 -10.76 9.01 17.18
CA GLY A 47 -10.72 8.33 15.88
C GLY A 47 -11.76 7.22 15.77
N THR A 48 -11.59 6.35 14.79
CA THR A 48 -12.52 5.25 14.48
C THR A 48 -11.75 3.97 14.14
N THR A 49 -12.36 2.85 14.47
CA THR A 49 -11.87 1.53 14.06
C THR A 49 -12.37 1.22 12.66
N LEU A 50 -11.45 0.89 11.75
CA LEU A 50 -11.74 0.45 10.40
C LEU A 50 -11.86 -1.08 10.33
N LEU A 51 -10.91 -1.78 10.93
CA LEU A 51 -10.85 -3.24 10.99
C LEU A 51 -10.60 -3.71 12.43
N THR A 52 -11.16 -4.85 12.79
CA THR A 52 -10.96 -5.53 14.09
C THR A 52 -10.43 -6.95 13.89
N PHE A 53 -9.85 -7.54 14.93
CA PHE A 53 -9.59 -8.97 14.96
C PHE A 53 -10.93 -9.70 15.05
N ASN A 54 -11.12 -10.75 14.26
CA ASN A 54 -12.38 -11.47 14.09
C ASN A 54 -12.36 -12.85 14.75
N ASP A 55 -11.23 -13.26 15.33
CA ASP A 55 -11.07 -14.49 16.07
C ASP A 55 -10.08 -14.32 17.22
N SER A 56 -9.93 -15.38 18.03
CA SER A 56 -9.03 -15.48 19.19
C SER A 56 -9.38 -14.59 20.39
N ASP A 57 -8.48 -14.51 21.36
CA ASP A 57 -8.59 -13.69 22.59
C ASP A 57 -8.67 -12.18 22.31
N TYR A 58 -8.33 -11.77 21.09
CA TYR A 58 -8.38 -10.38 20.63
C TYR A 58 -9.65 -10.05 19.86
N ALA A 59 -10.62 -10.95 19.76
CA ALA A 59 -11.84 -10.72 18.98
C ALA A 59 -12.53 -9.39 19.38
N GLY A 60 -12.77 -8.53 18.38
CA GLY A 60 -13.31 -7.18 18.56
C GLY A 60 -12.28 -6.09 18.86
N GLN A 61 -11.03 -6.45 19.17
CA GLN A 61 -9.96 -5.47 19.36
C GLN A 61 -9.65 -4.75 18.03
N PRO A 62 -9.38 -3.43 18.05
CA PRO A 62 -9.03 -2.67 16.87
C PRO A 62 -7.71 -3.14 16.26
N VAL A 63 -7.69 -3.33 14.94
CA VAL A 63 -6.50 -3.71 14.17
C VAL A 63 -6.03 -2.55 13.33
N ILE A 64 -6.93 -1.99 12.53
CA ILE A 64 -6.65 -0.80 11.73
C ILE A 64 -7.55 0.31 12.24
N THR A 65 -6.95 1.42 12.63
CA THR A 65 -7.66 2.61 13.12
C THR A 65 -7.34 3.81 12.25
N GLU A 66 -8.26 4.77 12.21
CA GLU A 66 -7.98 6.08 11.64
C GLU A 66 -8.35 7.21 12.61
N LYS A 67 -7.64 8.32 12.48
CA LYS A 67 -7.97 9.54 13.20
C LYS A 67 -7.68 10.76 12.33
N GLN A 68 -8.72 11.55 12.08
CA GLN A 68 -8.54 12.87 11.50
C GLN A 68 -7.93 13.82 12.54
N THR A 69 -6.85 14.52 12.16
CA THR A 69 -6.16 15.49 13.00
C THR A 69 -5.84 16.72 12.17
N GLY A 70 -6.55 17.83 12.43
CA GLY A 70 -6.54 18.99 11.55
C GLY A 70 -7.00 18.60 10.13
N GLU A 71 -6.22 19.00 9.13
CA GLU A 71 -6.47 18.70 7.71
C GLU A 71 -5.96 17.31 7.28
N GLY A 72 -5.29 16.57 8.19
CA GLY A 72 -4.66 15.28 7.89
C GLY A 72 -5.42 14.09 8.48
N THR A 73 -5.10 12.90 8.01
CA THR A 73 -5.57 11.63 8.58
C THR A 73 -4.36 10.76 8.95
N ALA A 74 -4.35 10.24 10.18
CA ALA A 74 -3.42 9.20 10.60
C ALA A 74 -4.13 7.83 10.53
N ILE A 75 -3.50 6.85 9.90
CA ILE A 75 -3.95 5.45 9.88
C ILE A 75 -2.91 4.64 10.64
N TYR A 76 -3.35 3.83 11.59
CA TYR A 76 -2.47 2.99 12.40
C TYR A 76 -2.85 1.51 12.25
N ALA A 77 -1.85 0.65 12.13
CA ALA A 77 -2.00 -0.79 12.11
C ALA A 77 -1.41 -1.40 13.39
N ALA A 78 -2.28 -1.89 14.27
CA ALA A 78 -1.93 -2.66 15.47
C ALA A 78 -1.62 -4.13 15.14
N ALA A 79 -0.97 -4.36 14.01
CA ALA A 79 -0.60 -5.68 13.54
C ALA A 79 0.61 -5.62 12.60
N VAL A 80 1.41 -6.68 12.58
CA VAL A 80 2.52 -6.88 11.62
C VAL A 80 2.29 -8.19 10.88
N GLY A 81 2.73 -8.24 9.62
CA GLY A 81 2.55 -9.40 8.75
C GLY A 81 1.11 -9.53 8.24
N LEU A 82 0.51 -8.39 7.86
CA LEU A 82 -0.75 -8.38 7.13
C LEU A 82 -0.55 -9.03 5.77
N ASP A 83 -1.51 -9.85 5.33
CA ASP A 83 -1.44 -10.46 4.01
C ASP A 83 -1.42 -9.42 2.87
N ASP A 84 -0.92 -9.83 1.71
CA ASP A 84 -0.71 -8.94 0.57
C ASP A 84 -2.01 -8.28 0.08
N THR A 85 -3.13 -9.01 0.10
CA THR A 85 -4.43 -8.47 -0.33
C THR A 85 -4.90 -7.36 0.61
N LEU A 86 -4.77 -7.56 1.92
CA LEU A 86 -5.11 -6.54 2.92
C LEU A 86 -4.17 -5.34 2.83
N MET A 87 -2.87 -5.57 2.64
CA MET A 87 -1.88 -4.50 2.45
C MET A 87 -2.20 -3.66 1.21
N GLU A 88 -2.50 -4.28 0.07
CA GLU A 88 -2.91 -3.58 -1.15
C GLU A 88 -4.14 -2.70 -0.93
N LEU A 89 -5.18 -3.25 -0.27
CA LEU A 89 -6.41 -2.51 0.04
C LEU A 89 -6.16 -1.34 1.00
N LEU A 90 -5.27 -1.50 1.98
CA LEU A 90 -4.88 -0.44 2.90
C LEU A 90 -4.06 0.66 2.21
N PHE A 91 -3.17 0.30 1.30
CA PHE A 91 -2.46 1.28 0.48
C PHE A 91 -3.42 2.05 -0.44
N ASP A 92 -4.33 1.35 -1.12
CA ASP A 92 -5.37 1.98 -1.94
C ASP A 92 -6.21 2.97 -1.13
N TYR A 93 -6.64 2.56 0.07
CA TYR A 93 -7.39 3.41 0.99
C TYR A 93 -6.59 4.65 1.40
N SER A 94 -5.32 4.46 1.78
CA SER A 94 -4.43 5.52 2.25
C SER A 94 -4.09 6.51 1.14
N LEU A 95 -3.80 6.03 -0.07
CA LEU A 95 -3.57 6.86 -1.26
C LEU A 95 -4.81 7.66 -1.63
N GLY A 96 -6.00 7.04 -1.54
CA GLY A 96 -7.28 7.71 -1.75
C GLY A 96 -7.50 8.87 -0.77
N LYS A 97 -7.25 8.65 0.53
CA LYS A 97 -7.31 9.69 1.57
C LYS A 97 -6.30 10.82 1.33
N ALA A 98 -5.13 10.49 0.79
CA ALA A 98 -4.09 11.48 0.44
C ALA A 98 -4.34 12.19 -0.91
N GLY A 99 -5.36 11.80 -1.68
CA GLY A 99 -5.60 12.33 -3.02
C GLY A 99 -4.51 11.95 -4.04
N ILE A 100 -3.73 10.90 -3.77
CA ILE A 100 -2.62 10.46 -4.61
C ILE A 100 -3.15 9.43 -5.62
N ALA A 101 -3.06 9.77 -6.91
CA ALA A 101 -3.33 8.84 -7.98
C ALA A 101 -2.09 8.01 -8.32
N PHE A 102 -2.25 6.69 -8.45
CA PHE A 102 -1.21 5.76 -8.88
C PHE A 102 -1.69 4.93 -10.07
N ASN A 103 -0.76 4.52 -10.95
CA ASN A 103 -1.09 3.71 -12.12
C ASN A 103 -1.10 2.22 -11.74
N LYS A 104 -2.30 1.65 -11.57
CA LYS A 104 -2.47 0.22 -11.25
C LYS A 104 -2.17 -0.73 -12.42
N GLY A 105 -1.91 -0.21 -13.63
CA GLY A 105 -1.64 -1.01 -14.82
C GLY A 105 -0.18 -1.43 -15.00
N VAL A 106 0.69 -1.15 -14.02
CA VAL A 106 2.10 -1.57 -14.09
C VAL A 106 2.19 -3.05 -13.69
N PRO A 107 2.77 -3.92 -14.53
CA PRO A 107 2.95 -5.33 -14.19
C PRO A 107 3.78 -5.53 -12.92
N GLU A 108 3.54 -6.63 -12.20
CA GLU A 108 4.35 -7.01 -11.05
C GLU A 108 5.83 -7.10 -11.44
N HIS A 109 6.72 -6.74 -10.50
CA HIS A 109 8.17 -6.67 -10.71
C HIS A 109 8.63 -5.66 -11.77
N VAL A 110 7.74 -4.78 -12.25
CA VAL A 110 8.10 -3.62 -13.05
C VAL A 110 7.99 -2.37 -12.20
N GLU A 111 9.07 -1.60 -12.15
CA GLU A 111 9.15 -0.40 -11.33
C GLU A 111 9.06 0.84 -12.22
N VAL A 112 8.19 1.79 -11.84
CA VAL A 112 8.02 3.08 -12.52
C VAL A 112 8.28 4.21 -11.53
N ILE A 113 9.40 4.93 -11.71
CA ILE A 113 9.81 6.04 -10.85
C ILE A 113 9.78 7.34 -11.63
N ARG A 114 9.31 8.42 -11.00
CA ARG A 114 9.40 9.78 -11.55
C ARG A 114 10.36 10.63 -10.75
N ARG A 115 11.30 11.30 -11.42
CA ARG A 115 12.23 12.29 -10.84
C ARG A 115 12.25 13.53 -11.70
N GLY A 116 11.60 14.60 -11.24
CA GLY A 116 11.38 15.79 -12.06
C GLY A 116 10.61 15.44 -13.33
N ASN A 117 11.15 15.82 -14.50
CA ASN A 117 10.55 15.51 -15.80
C ASN A 117 10.91 14.11 -16.34
N TYR A 118 11.72 13.33 -15.62
CA TYR A 118 12.15 12.01 -16.09
C TYR A 118 11.32 10.89 -15.46
N THR A 119 10.97 9.89 -16.27
CA THR A 119 10.35 8.64 -15.85
C THR A 119 11.28 7.48 -16.17
N PHE A 120 11.57 6.68 -15.16
CA PHE A 120 12.37 5.46 -15.27
C PHE A 120 11.41 4.29 -15.21
N VAL A 121 11.51 3.39 -16.19
CA VAL A 121 10.78 2.12 -16.21
C VAL A 121 11.83 1.02 -16.15
N ILE A 122 11.76 0.17 -15.14
CA ILE A 122 12.76 -0.86 -14.85
C ILE A 122 12.04 -2.20 -14.79
N ASN A 123 12.44 -3.11 -15.66
CA ASN A 123 11.94 -4.48 -15.64
C ASN A 123 12.87 -5.34 -14.77
N HIS A 124 12.38 -5.87 -13.66
CA HIS A 124 13.18 -6.77 -12.80
C HIS A 124 13.05 -8.25 -13.21
N LEU A 125 12.25 -8.56 -14.24
CA LEU A 125 12.03 -9.91 -14.73
C LEU A 125 13.09 -10.34 -15.74
N ASN A 126 13.25 -11.66 -15.88
CA ASN A 126 14.07 -12.29 -16.92
C ASN A 126 13.33 -12.47 -18.27
N GLU A 127 12.14 -11.89 -18.41
CA GLU A 127 11.32 -11.91 -19.62
C GLU A 127 10.99 -10.49 -20.09
N ALA A 128 10.57 -10.36 -21.36
CA ALA A 128 10.17 -9.07 -21.90
C ALA A 128 8.79 -8.66 -21.39
N VAL A 129 8.59 -7.37 -21.13
CA VAL A 129 7.33 -6.81 -20.63
C VAL A 129 6.94 -5.56 -21.36
N LYS A 130 5.64 -5.25 -21.30
CA LYS A 130 5.05 -4.07 -21.89
C LYS A 130 4.31 -3.26 -20.82
N VAL A 131 4.59 -1.96 -20.77
CA VAL A 131 4.00 -1.04 -19.78
C VAL A 131 3.32 0.10 -20.51
N GLN A 132 2.07 0.41 -20.13
CA GLN A 132 1.36 1.58 -20.62
C GLN A 132 1.56 2.77 -19.68
N LEU A 133 2.03 3.89 -20.24
CA LEU A 133 2.21 5.14 -19.52
C LEU A 133 1.28 6.23 -20.05
N GLU A 134 0.61 6.92 -19.12
CA GLU A 134 -0.17 8.11 -19.44
C GLU A 134 0.73 9.33 -19.65
N GLY A 135 0.44 10.12 -20.70
CA GLY A 135 1.19 11.33 -21.05
C GLY A 135 1.88 11.25 -22.41
N GLN A 136 2.72 12.25 -22.68
CA GLN A 136 3.57 12.31 -23.87
C GLN A 136 5.01 12.33 -23.42
N TYR A 137 5.84 11.51 -24.07
CA TYR A 137 7.23 11.30 -23.67
C TYR A 137 8.15 11.28 -24.87
N LYS A 138 9.40 11.65 -24.63
CA LYS A 138 10.52 11.42 -25.53
C LYS A 138 11.44 10.39 -24.87
N ALA A 139 11.80 9.33 -25.60
CA ALA A 139 12.78 8.38 -25.10
C ALA A 139 14.18 9.02 -25.05
N ILE A 140 14.83 8.88 -23.89
CA ILE A 140 16.25 9.19 -23.68
C ILE A 140 17.08 7.91 -23.79
N LEU A 141 16.55 6.81 -23.25
CA LEU A 141 17.11 5.47 -23.36
C LEU A 141 15.97 4.48 -23.63
N GLY A 142 16.18 3.56 -24.57
CA GLY A 142 15.18 2.59 -24.99
C GLY A 142 14.17 3.17 -25.98
N GLU A 143 13.00 2.57 -26.04
CA GLU A 143 11.98 2.92 -27.03
C GLU A 143 10.61 3.06 -26.36
N ILE A 144 9.81 3.99 -26.88
CA ILE A 144 8.39 4.13 -26.56
C ILE A 144 7.63 4.28 -27.87
N SER A 145 6.55 3.51 -28.03
CA SER A 145 5.62 3.62 -29.14
C SER A 145 4.28 4.09 -28.61
N HIS A 146 3.86 5.30 -28.97
CA HIS A 146 2.68 5.95 -28.39
C HIS A 146 2.76 6.03 -26.85
N LYS A 147 2.03 5.17 -26.14
CA LYS A 147 2.01 5.04 -24.67
C LYS A 147 2.70 3.78 -24.18
N ASP A 148 3.12 2.92 -25.10
CA ASP A 148 3.63 1.59 -24.82
C ASP A 148 5.15 1.62 -24.72
N VAL A 149 5.65 1.23 -23.55
CA VAL A 149 7.06 1.01 -23.29
C VAL A 149 7.33 -0.48 -23.32
N GLU A 150 8.19 -0.92 -24.23
CA GLU A 150 8.65 -2.30 -24.29
C GLU A 150 10.01 -2.42 -23.61
N LEU A 151 10.10 -3.31 -22.63
CA LEU A 151 11.34 -3.60 -21.93
C LEU A 151 11.76 -5.04 -22.22
N LYS A 152 13.03 -5.20 -22.61
CA LYS A 152 13.69 -6.51 -22.64
C LYS A 152 13.82 -7.09 -21.23
N PRO A 153 14.16 -8.39 -21.07
CA PRO A 153 14.62 -8.94 -19.80
C PRO A 153 15.63 -8.02 -19.12
N TYR A 154 15.40 -7.69 -17.85
CA TYR A 154 16.24 -6.79 -17.05
C TYR A 154 16.47 -5.39 -17.65
N GLY A 155 15.60 -4.99 -18.59
CA GLY A 155 15.73 -3.76 -19.35
C GLY A 155 15.35 -2.51 -18.56
N VAL A 156 15.91 -1.38 -18.96
CA VAL A 156 15.59 -0.06 -18.43
C VAL A 156 15.25 0.88 -19.57
N VAL A 157 14.14 1.60 -19.43
CA VAL A 157 13.74 2.70 -20.32
C VAL A 157 13.71 3.99 -19.52
N ILE A 158 14.30 5.06 -20.09
CA ILE A 158 14.29 6.39 -19.49
C ILE A 158 13.59 7.34 -20.44
N LEU A 159 12.57 8.02 -19.94
CA LEU A 159 11.71 8.90 -20.70
C LEU A 159 11.73 10.30 -20.13
N GLU A 160 11.82 11.31 -20.98
CA GLU A 160 11.56 12.71 -20.63
C GLU A 160 10.10 13.03 -20.94
N ARG A 161 9.35 13.53 -19.96
CA ARG A 161 7.97 13.96 -20.14
C ARG A 161 7.92 15.27 -20.91
N LEU A 162 7.15 15.29 -21.98
CA LEU A 162 6.87 16.50 -22.74
C LEU A 162 5.76 17.26 -22.03
N LEU A 163 6.11 18.39 -21.43
CA LEU A 163 5.14 19.32 -20.87
C LEU A 163 4.41 20.00 -22.04
N ARG A 164 3.08 20.05 -21.97
CA ARG A 164 2.30 20.97 -22.80
C ARG A 164 2.30 22.35 -22.17
#